data_AF-A0A259FBB8-F1
#
_entry.id   AF-A0A259FBB8-F1
#
_cell.length_a   1.000
_cell.length_b   1.000
_cell.length_c   1.000
_cell.angle_alpha   90.00
_cell.angle_beta   90.00
_cell.angle_gamma   90.00
#
_symmetry.space_group_name_H-M   'P 1'
#
loop_
_entity.id
_entity.type
_entity.pdbx_description
1 polymer ?
#
loop_
_entity_poly.entity_id
_entity_poly.type
_entity_poly.pdbx_seq_one_letter_code
_entity_poly.pdbx_strand_id
1 'polypeptide(L)'
;MEISRHVWLTRYRAPGETGIDAGWQRVAQAIAAAESRDREQWAERFYRVLDHFRFLPGGRILAGAGTGHRVTLFNCFVMGEIADDLVSIFEALKEGALTMQQGGGVGYDFSTLRPAGMTAQTTGSIASGPVSFMRIWDAMCATMLSTGARRGAMMATLRCDHPDIEIFVDAKRDPAVLRHFNLSVLVSDAFMAAVASDSDWPLVFPVHEGEPAVGEVIQRRWTGSAAPVSCRVLRTLKARELWQRILRAAYDTAEPGVLFVDQINRENNLHDREMISATNPCGEIPLPPYGACDLGSLNLTAFVAAPFAADARLDLDALADSARLAVRFLDNVVDVSHYPLPAQADQARRTRRVGLGLTGLADALVLLGLDYDSEAARTLAARAMQTLRDAAYRASIELAQEKGPFPGFERDAFLASGFAARLPADIRGAIAAHGIRNSHLLAIAPAGTISLLANNLSSGIEPIFAAEAERRVLGTDGGYQTHRVVDYACQLWRRLGHSGAPSALVEARQVDPLAHLQMQAALQPFVDNAISKTINVAADYPFERFADLYRQAHALGLKGCTVFRPNPVTGAILSQPPPDGEQVHCCGLEREAD
;
A
#
# COMPACT_ATOMS: atom_id res chain seq x y z
N MET A 1 10.72 23.12 -8.46
CA MET A 1 9.64 23.75 -9.28
C MET A 1 9.46 23.11 -10.66
N GLU A 2 10.52 22.88 -11.45
CA GLU A 2 10.36 22.34 -12.82
C GLU A 2 9.68 20.96 -12.85
N ILE A 3 10.11 20.02 -12.00
CA ILE A 3 9.53 18.67 -11.95
C ILE A 3 8.07 18.65 -11.46
N SER A 4 7.73 19.44 -10.43
CA SER A 4 6.36 19.59 -9.94
C SER A 4 5.41 20.04 -11.04
N ARG A 5 5.82 21.07 -11.79
CA ARG A 5 5.02 21.59 -12.90
C ARG A 5 4.89 20.56 -14.01
N HIS A 6 5.96 19.83 -14.34
CA HIS A 6 5.92 18.76 -15.32
C HIS A 6 4.93 17.65 -14.92
N VAL A 7 5.00 17.15 -13.69
CA VAL A 7 4.08 16.11 -13.18
C VAL A 7 2.63 16.61 -13.20
N TRP A 8 2.37 17.83 -12.74
CA TRP A 8 1.04 18.40 -12.80
C TRP A 8 0.52 18.50 -14.24
N LEU A 9 1.32 19.05 -15.16
CA LEU A 9 0.98 19.19 -16.57
C LEU A 9 0.65 17.84 -17.25
N THR A 10 1.40 16.78 -16.91
CA THR A 10 1.28 15.49 -17.61
C THR A 10 0.27 14.55 -16.96
N ARG A 11 -0.02 14.70 -15.66
CA ARG A 11 -0.85 13.74 -14.91
C ARG A 11 -2.14 14.30 -14.32
N TYR A 12 -2.18 15.58 -13.96
CA TYR A 12 -3.25 16.11 -13.09
C TYR A 12 -3.99 17.34 -13.63
N ARG A 13 -3.42 18.03 -14.62
CA ARG A 13 -3.99 19.24 -15.20
C ARG A 13 -5.28 18.93 -15.95
N ALA A 14 -6.37 19.59 -15.56
CA ALA A 14 -7.61 19.63 -16.33
C ALA A 14 -7.57 20.74 -17.39
N PRO A 15 -8.37 20.63 -18.48
CA PRO A 15 -8.47 21.69 -19.49
C PRO A 15 -8.82 23.05 -18.87
N GLY A 16 -8.10 24.11 -19.27
CA GLY A 16 -8.34 25.48 -18.79
C GLY A 16 -7.57 25.89 -17.53
N GLU A 17 -6.95 24.95 -16.81
CA GLU A 17 -6.16 25.30 -15.62
C GLU A 17 -4.81 25.94 -16.00
N THR A 18 -4.44 26.99 -15.27
CA THR A 18 -3.23 27.79 -15.52
C THR A 18 -2.06 27.43 -14.60
N GLY A 19 -2.33 26.79 -13.47
CA GLY A 19 -1.33 26.36 -12.50
C GLY A 19 -1.87 25.35 -11.50
N ILE A 20 -0.98 24.86 -10.63
CA ILE A 20 -1.30 23.86 -9.61
C ILE A 20 -2.43 24.35 -8.68
N ASP A 21 -2.44 25.64 -8.33
CA ASP A 21 -3.45 26.26 -7.46
C ASP A 21 -4.87 26.19 -8.05
N ALA A 22 -5.00 26.31 -9.38
CA ALA A 22 -6.27 26.12 -10.06
C ALA A 22 -6.74 24.65 -9.94
N GLY A 23 -5.80 23.70 -9.98
CA GLY A 23 -6.06 22.29 -9.69
C GLY A 23 -6.53 22.06 -8.26
N TRP A 24 -5.89 22.69 -7.27
CA TRP A 24 -6.34 22.64 -5.87
C TRP A 24 -7.75 23.20 -5.72
N GLN A 25 -8.07 24.32 -6.38
CA GLN A 25 -9.39 24.91 -6.33
C GLN A 25 -10.47 23.99 -6.91
N ARG A 26 -10.22 23.38 -8.08
CA ARG A 26 -11.14 22.39 -8.67
C ARG A 26 -11.38 21.23 -7.70
N VAL A 27 -10.30 20.63 -7.20
CA VAL A 27 -10.41 19.46 -6.33
C VAL A 27 -11.17 19.82 -5.04
N ALA A 28 -10.81 20.93 -4.39
CA ALA A 28 -11.48 21.38 -3.18
C ALA A 28 -12.98 21.64 -3.37
N GLN A 29 -13.36 22.29 -4.47
CA GLN A 29 -14.77 22.53 -4.83
C GLN A 29 -15.53 21.22 -5.09
N ALA A 30 -14.91 20.30 -5.83
CA ALA A 30 -15.53 19.01 -6.15
C ALA A 30 -15.77 18.16 -4.89
N ILE A 31 -14.80 18.09 -3.98
CA ILE A 31 -14.94 17.33 -2.73
C ILE A 31 -15.93 18.00 -1.76
N ALA A 32 -15.97 19.32 -1.72
CA ALA A 32 -16.95 20.06 -0.91
C ALA A 32 -18.41 19.87 -1.37
N ALA A 33 -18.65 19.37 -2.58
CA ALA A 33 -20.00 19.07 -3.06
C ALA A 33 -20.73 18.00 -2.23
N ALA A 34 -20.00 17.14 -1.51
CA ALA A 34 -20.56 16.17 -0.57
C ALA A 34 -21.21 16.82 0.67
N GLU A 35 -20.83 18.05 1.01
CA GLU A 35 -21.35 18.73 2.19
C GLU A 35 -22.80 19.17 1.97
N SER A 36 -23.65 19.00 2.98
CA SER A 36 -25.07 19.40 2.91
C SER A 36 -25.28 20.89 3.14
N ARG A 37 -24.34 21.55 3.83
CA ARG A 37 -24.33 22.98 4.16
C ARG A 37 -22.91 23.54 4.08
N ASP A 38 -22.80 24.86 4.01
CA ASP A 38 -21.51 25.58 4.07
C ASP A 38 -20.47 25.11 3.03
N ARG A 39 -20.93 24.66 1.85
CA ARG A 39 -20.08 24.08 0.79
C ARG A 39 -18.92 24.99 0.40
N GLU A 40 -19.17 26.29 0.27
CA GLU A 40 -18.12 27.27 -0.08
C GLU A 40 -17.06 27.40 1.02
N GLN A 41 -17.48 27.40 2.29
CA GLN A 41 -16.56 27.46 3.43
C GLN A 41 -15.72 26.18 3.54
N TRP A 42 -16.33 25.02 3.28
CA TRP A 42 -15.59 23.75 3.23
C TRP A 42 -14.63 23.68 2.05
N ALA A 43 -15.03 24.18 0.87
CA ALA A 43 -14.12 24.29 -0.28
C ALA A 43 -12.92 25.17 0.06
N GLU A 44 -13.12 26.29 0.77
CA GLU A 44 -12.00 27.13 1.22
C GLU A 44 -11.08 26.39 2.21
N ARG A 45 -11.64 25.67 3.19
CA ARG A 45 -10.86 24.87 4.15
C ARG A 45 -10.06 23.76 3.46
N PHE A 46 -10.67 23.07 2.51
CA PHE A 46 -10.00 22.05 1.71
C PHE A 46 -8.92 22.64 0.82
N TYR A 47 -9.15 23.79 0.20
CA TYR A 47 -8.11 24.49 -0.54
C TYR A 47 -6.91 24.81 0.35
N ARG A 48 -7.14 25.35 1.56
CA ARG A 48 -6.06 25.71 2.50
C ARG A 48 -5.20 24.52 2.93
N VAL A 49 -5.77 23.32 3.04
CA VAL A 49 -4.99 22.12 3.40
C VAL A 49 -4.25 21.54 2.20
N LEU A 50 -4.72 21.75 0.97
CA LEU A 50 -4.01 21.36 -0.27
C LEU A 50 -2.89 22.34 -0.62
N ASP A 51 -3.09 23.61 -0.29
CA ASP A 51 -2.17 24.70 -0.58
C ASP A 51 -0.77 24.45 -0.03
N HIS A 52 0.24 24.90 -0.78
CA HIS A 52 1.66 24.65 -0.50
C HIS A 52 2.01 23.17 -0.22
N PHE A 53 1.24 22.23 -0.78
CA PHE A 53 1.45 20.79 -0.66
C PHE A 53 1.39 20.27 0.79
N ARG A 54 0.61 20.92 1.68
CA ARG A 54 0.45 20.46 3.08
C ARG A 54 -0.20 19.08 3.16
N PHE A 55 -1.27 18.88 2.40
CA PHE A 55 -1.93 17.60 2.18
C PHE A 55 -1.95 17.26 0.70
N LEU A 56 -1.57 16.02 0.40
CA LEU A 56 -1.50 15.46 -0.94
C LEU A 56 -2.51 14.32 -1.04
N PRO A 57 -3.70 14.56 -1.62
CA PRO A 57 -4.67 13.50 -1.84
C PRO A 57 -4.14 12.52 -2.90
N GLY A 58 -4.67 11.30 -2.88
CA GLY A 58 -4.31 10.24 -3.82
C GLY A 58 -4.40 10.71 -5.28
N GLY A 59 -3.48 10.24 -6.12
CA GLY A 59 -3.37 10.69 -7.51
C GLY A 59 -4.67 10.57 -8.34
N ARG A 60 -5.56 9.62 -8.01
CA ARG A 60 -6.87 9.49 -8.67
C ARG A 60 -7.85 10.59 -8.28
N ILE A 61 -7.80 11.08 -7.05
CA ILE A 61 -8.55 12.26 -6.61
C ILE A 61 -8.08 13.48 -7.43
N LEU A 62 -6.76 13.69 -7.53
CA LEU A 62 -6.18 14.82 -8.27
C LEU A 62 -6.55 14.82 -9.75
N ALA A 63 -6.44 13.65 -10.39
CA ALA A 63 -6.73 13.49 -11.81
C ALA A 63 -8.24 13.51 -12.13
N GLY A 64 -9.09 13.06 -11.21
CA GLY A 64 -10.51 12.81 -11.48
C GLY A 64 -11.47 13.88 -10.97
N ALA A 65 -11.26 14.40 -9.75
CA ALA A 65 -12.26 15.22 -9.07
C ALA A 65 -12.55 16.53 -9.84
N GLY A 66 -13.83 16.80 -10.12
CA GLY A 66 -14.26 18.03 -10.79
C GLY A 66 -13.91 18.14 -12.28
N THR A 67 -13.43 17.07 -12.91
CA THR A 67 -13.08 17.08 -14.36
C THR A 67 -14.27 16.82 -15.29
N GLY A 68 -15.40 16.37 -14.74
CA GLY A 68 -16.57 15.92 -15.50
C GLY A 68 -16.43 14.49 -16.06
N HIS A 69 -15.27 13.85 -15.91
CA HIS A 69 -15.09 12.45 -16.26
C HIS A 69 -15.73 11.52 -15.22
N ARG A 70 -16.39 10.46 -15.69
CA ARG A 70 -16.98 9.42 -14.83
C ARG A 70 -15.92 8.37 -14.50
N VAL A 71 -15.07 8.68 -13.53
CA VAL A 71 -13.98 7.82 -13.05
C VAL A 71 -14.07 7.63 -11.54
N THR A 72 -13.43 6.57 -11.04
CA THR A 72 -13.24 6.39 -9.61
C THR A 72 -12.16 7.33 -9.08
N LEU A 73 -12.37 7.85 -7.87
CA LEU A 73 -11.37 8.65 -7.16
C LEU A 73 -10.48 7.79 -6.25
N PHE A 74 -10.78 6.50 -6.14
CA PHE A 74 -10.04 5.55 -5.32
C PHE A 74 -8.86 4.97 -6.11
N ASN A 75 -7.72 4.80 -5.43
CA ASN A 75 -6.48 4.37 -6.07
C ASN A 75 -6.40 2.86 -6.27
N CYS A 76 -6.93 2.08 -5.32
CA CYS A 76 -6.75 0.63 -5.32
C CYS A 76 -7.95 -0.14 -4.78
N PHE A 77 -8.02 -1.43 -5.13
CA PHE A 77 -9.10 -2.34 -4.78
C PHE A 77 -8.55 -3.74 -4.46
N VAL A 78 -9.32 -4.54 -3.74
CA VAL A 78 -9.19 -6.01 -3.71
C VAL A 78 -10.49 -6.59 -4.28
N MET A 79 -10.37 -7.58 -5.15
CA MET A 79 -11.55 -8.18 -5.80
C MET A 79 -12.27 -9.16 -4.89
N GLY A 80 -13.47 -9.55 -5.33
CA GLY A 80 -14.24 -10.62 -4.71
C GLY A 80 -13.47 -11.93 -4.64
N GLU A 81 -13.98 -12.84 -3.81
CA GLU A 81 -13.50 -14.22 -3.77
C GLU A 81 -13.70 -14.90 -5.13
N ILE A 82 -12.68 -15.63 -5.58
CA ILE A 82 -12.74 -16.34 -6.85
C ILE A 82 -13.25 -17.75 -6.56
N ALA A 83 -14.56 -17.99 -6.78
CA ALA A 83 -15.09 -19.34 -6.62
C ALA A 83 -14.45 -20.30 -7.63
N ASP A 84 -14.26 -21.54 -7.20
CA ASP A 84 -13.46 -22.55 -7.90
C ASP A 84 -14.24 -23.25 -9.03
N ASP A 85 -14.73 -22.46 -9.96
CA ASP A 85 -15.41 -22.87 -11.18
C ASP A 85 -15.12 -21.90 -12.34
N LEU A 86 -15.21 -22.37 -13.59
CA LEU A 86 -14.84 -21.55 -14.75
C LEU A 86 -15.72 -20.30 -14.91
N VAL A 87 -17.01 -20.36 -14.58
CA VAL A 87 -17.90 -19.19 -14.75
C VAL A 87 -17.45 -18.10 -13.80
N SER A 88 -17.24 -18.42 -12.53
CA SER A 88 -16.79 -17.48 -11.50
C SER A 88 -15.37 -16.96 -11.76
N ILE A 89 -14.46 -17.79 -12.25
CA ILE A 89 -13.11 -17.36 -12.66
C ILE A 89 -13.18 -16.28 -13.74
N PHE A 90 -13.95 -16.50 -14.81
CA PHE A 90 -14.07 -15.51 -15.89
C PHE A 90 -14.91 -14.28 -15.50
N GLU A 91 -15.85 -14.44 -14.57
CA GLU A 91 -16.56 -13.30 -13.98
C GLU A 91 -15.61 -12.41 -13.17
N ALA A 92 -14.78 -13.00 -12.30
CA ALA A 92 -13.77 -12.27 -11.53
C ALA A 92 -12.73 -11.59 -12.44
N LEU A 93 -12.37 -12.21 -13.57
CA LEU A 93 -11.53 -11.59 -14.60
C LEU A 93 -12.21 -10.35 -15.20
N LYS A 94 -13.49 -10.46 -15.59
CA LYS A 94 -14.28 -9.35 -16.13
C LYS A 94 -14.40 -8.20 -15.12
N GLU A 95 -14.70 -8.50 -13.87
CA GLU A 95 -14.77 -7.52 -12.78
C GLU A 95 -13.44 -6.80 -12.56
N GLY A 96 -12.32 -7.55 -12.63
CA GLY A 96 -10.97 -7.01 -12.63
C GLY A 96 -10.73 -6.02 -13.76
N ALA A 97 -11.11 -6.41 -14.99
CA ALA A 97 -10.99 -5.58 -16.19
C ALA A 97 -11.70 -4.23 -16.03
N LEU A 98 -12.96 -4.26 -15.60
CA LEU A 98 -13.79 -3.07 -15.40
C LEU A 98 -13.19 -2.13 -14.33
N THR A 99 -12.64 -2.70 -13.27
CA THR A 99 -11.99 -1.94 -12.19
C THR A 99 -10.72 -1.23 -12.68
N MET A 100 -9.84 -1.96 -13.38
CA MET A 100 -8.61 -1.39 -13.92
C MET A 100 -8.84 -0.41 -15.07
N GLN A 101 -9.92 -0.56 -15.85
CA GLN A 101 -10.29 0.41 -16.89
C GLN A 101 -10.51 1.81 -16.30
N GLN A 102 -11.05 1.89 -15.08
CA GLN A 102 -11.22 3.16 -14.35
C GLN A 102 -9.95 3.60 -13.63
N GLY A 103 -8.90 2.79 -13.69
CA GLY A 103 -7.56 3.13 -13.20
C GLY A 103 -7.21 2.67 -11.80
N GLY A 104 -8.04 1.82 -11.19
CA GLY A 104 -7.71 1.19 -9.91
C GLY A 104 -6.64 0.11 -10.06
N GLY A 105 -5.63 0.12 -9.18
CA GLY A 105 -4.76 -1.05 -8.98
C GLY A 105 -5.51 -2.14 -8.21
N VAL A 106 -5.27 -3.42 -8.49
CA VAL A 106 -6.17 -4.50 -8.04
C VAL A 106 -5.46 -5.67 -7.38
N GLY A 107 -5.89 -6.05 -6.18
CA GLY A 107 -5.43 -7.26 -5.48
C GLY A 107 -6.38 -8.45 -5.60
N TYR A 108 -5.80 -9.64 -5.57
CA TYR A 108 -6.50 -10.93 -5.65
C TYR A 108 -5.93 -11.93 -4.65
N ASP A 109 -6.80 -12.76 -4.08
CA ASP A 109 -6.43 -14.00 -3.42
C ASP A 109 -6.78 -15.17 -4.35
N PHE A 110 -5.75 -15.90 -4.79
CA PHE A 110 -5.92 -17.06 -5.68
C PHE A 110 -6.00 -18.38 -4.91
N SER A 111 -6.00 -18.34 -3.57
CA SER A 111 -5.94 -19.54 -2.73
C SER A 111 -7.21 -20.38 -2.76
N THR A 112 -8.32 -19.83 -3.24
CA THR A 112 -9.59 -20.55 -3.39
C THR A 112 -9.60 -21.49 -4.59
N LEU A 113 -8.69 -21.33 -5.56
CA LEU A 113 -8.64 -22.14 -6.77
C LEU A 113 -7.92 -23.48 -6.53
N ARG A 114 -8.50 -24.57 -7.04
CA ARG A 114 -7.92 -25.91 -6.87
C ARG A 114 -6.50 -26.02 -7.46
N PRO A 115 -5.62 -26.80 -6.82
CA PRO A 115 -4.24 -26.96 -7.26
C PRO A 115 -4.14 -27.73 -8.58
N ALA A 116 -3.01 -27.54 -9.26
CA ALA A 116 -2.68 -28.28 -10.47
C ALA A 116 -2.68 -29.79 -10.21
N GLY A 117 -3.22 -30.56 -11.16
CA GLY A 117 -3.30 -32.02 -11.04
C GLY A 117 -4.58 -32.53 -10.38
N MET A 118 -5.36 -31.69 -9.69
CA MET A 118 -6.64 -32.09 -9.10
C MET A 118 -7.72 -32.27 -10.19
N THR A 119 -8.54 -33.32 -10.08
CA THR A 119 -9.61 -33.59 -11.06
C THR A 119 -10.84 -32.72 -10.80
N ALA A 120 -11.35 -32.08 -11.85
CA ALA A 120 -12.65 -31.44 -11.84
C ALA A 120 -13.75 -32.51 -11.91
N GLN A 121 -14.58 -32.61 -10.87
CA GLN A 121 -15.57 -33.69 -10.75
C GLN A 121 -16.56 -33.73 -11.92
N THR A 122 -17.04 -32.57 -12.36
CA THR A 122 -18.09 -32.49 -13.40
C THR A 122 -17.61 -32.87 -14.80
N THR A 123 -16.36 -32.51 -15.13
CA THR A 123 -15.81 -32.67 -16.48
C THR A 123 -14.77 -33.80 -16.58
N GLY A 124 -14.28 -34.31 -15.46
CA GLY A 124 -13.15 -35.25 -15.39
C GLY A 124 -11.81 -34.63 -15.80
N SER A 125 -11.75 -33.32 -16.09
CA SER A 125 -10.54 -32.66 -16.55
C SER A 125 -9.55 -32.42 -15.41
N ILE A 126 -8.27 -32.50 -15.70
CA ILE A 126 -7.21 -32.18 -14.74
C ILE A 126 -7.05 -30.65 -14.68
N ALA A 127 -7.12 -30.08 -13.48
CA ALA A 127 -6.93 -28.66 -13.25
C ALA A 127 -5.48 -28.23 -13.54
N SER A 128 -5.32 -27.03 -14.10
CA SER A 128 -4.02 -26.43 -14.38
C SER A 128 -3.45 -25.61 -13.21
N GLY A 129 -4.25 -25.35 -12.16
CA GLY A 129 -3.86 -24.64 -10.95
C GLY A 129 -3.94 -23.10 -11.04
N PRO A 130 -3.95 -22.39 -9.90
CA PRO A 130 -4.03 -20.93 -9.82
C PRO A 130 -2.99 -20.19 -10.67
N VAL A 131 -1.72 -20.62 -10.63
CA VAL A 131 -0.64 -19.93 -11.34
C VAL A 131 -0.84 -19.96 -12.87
N SER A 132 -1.47 -21.02 -13.40
CA SER A 132 -1.84 -21.07 -14.82
C SER A 132 -2.93 -20.05 -15.14
N PHE A 133 -3.97 -19.93 -14.30
CA PHE A 133 -5.06 -18.97 -14.53
C PHE A 133 -4.60 -17.53 -14.40
N MET A 134 -3.66 -17.24 -13.49
CA MET A 134 -3.07 -15.91 -13.32
C MET A 134 -2.47 -15.35 -14.63
N ARG A 135 -2.03 -16.22 -15.57
CA ARG A 135 -1.54 -15.78 -16.90
C ARG A 135 -2.64 -15.10 -17.73
N ILE A 136 -3.91 -15.46 -17.53
CA ILE A 136 -5.04 -14.81 -18.21
C ILE A 136 -5.20 -13.38 -17.68
N TRP A 137 -5.09 -13.18 -16.36
CA TRP A 137 -5.09 -11.85 -15.76
C TRP A 137 -3.90 -11.01 -16.22
N ASP A 138 -2.70 -11.60 -16.28
CA ASP A 138 -1.50 -10.92 -16.73
C ASP A 138 -1.65 -10.43 -18.19
N ALA A 139 -2.19 -11.26 -19.08
CA ALA A 139 -2.47 -10.89 -20.46
C ALA A 139 -3.58 -9.82 -20.59
N MET A 140 -4.63 -9.91 -19.78
CA MET A 140 -5.67 -8.88 -19.70
C MET A 140 -5.05 -7.53 -19.28
N CYS A 141 -4.25 -7.51 -18.22
CA CYS A 141 -3.61 -6.30 -17.73
C CYS A 141 -2.65 -5.69 -18.76
N ALA A 142 -1.89 -6.51 -19.49
CA ALA A 142 -1.01 -6.07 -20.57
C ALA A 142 -1.76 -5.34 -21.70
N THR A 143 -3.03 -5.71 -21.93
CA THR A 143 -3.86 -5.17 -23.02
C THR A 143 -4.55 -3.85 -22.62
N MET A 144 -4.79 -3.64 -21.32
CA MET A 144 -5.51 -2.46 -20.84
C MET A 144 -4.56 -1.32 -20.51
N LEU A 145 -4.70 -0.22 -21.26
CA LEU A 145 -4.20 1.09 -20.85
C LEU A 145 -5.29 1.78 -20.02
N SER A 146 -5.00 2.11 -18.76
CA SER A 146 -5.90 2.94 -17.97
C SER A 146 -5.82 4.40 -18.43
N THR A 147 -6.84 5.19 -18.10
CA THR A 147 -6.93 6.62 -18.43
C THR A 147 -5.63 7.37 -18.07
N GLY A 148 -5.08 8.14 -19.03
CA GLY A 148 -3.87 8.95 -18.83
C GLY A 148 -2.52 8.20 -18.98
N ALA A 149 -2.45 7.17 -19.83
CA ALA A 149 -1.24 6.38 -20.11
C ALA A 149 -0.66 5.60 -18.91
N ARG A 150 -1.48 5.26 -17.90
CA ARG A 150 -1.08 4.40 -16.79
C ARG A 150 -1.30 2.93 -17.12
N ARG A 151 -0.29 2.08 -16.92
CA ARG A 151 -0.44 0.61 -16.99
C ARG A 151 -1.14 0.10 -15.72
N GLY A 152 -1.93 -0.97 -15.84
CA GLY A 152 -2.52 -1.63 -14.68
C GLY A 152 -1.44 -2.28 -13.80
N ALA A 153 -1.66 -2.27 -12.49
CA ALA A 153 -0.83 -2.97 -11.52
C ALA A 153 -1.73 -3.88 -10.67
N MET A 154 -1.29 -5.12 -10.46
CA MET A 154 -2.06 -6.10 -9.70
C MET A 154 -1.25 -6.68 -8.54
N MET A 155 -1.93 -7.12 -7.47
CA MET A 155 -1.36 -7.98 -6.42
C MET A 155 -1.98 -9.36 -6.55
N ALA A 156 -1.17 -10.41 -6.45
CA ALA A 156 -1.65 -11.77 -6.25
C ALA A 156 -1.10 -12.31 -4.95
N THR A 157 -1.99 -12.92 -4.18
CA THR A 157 -1.66 -13.60 -2.93
C THR A 157 -1.98 -15.08 -3.01
N LEU A 158 -1.17 -15.87 -2.30
CA LEU A 158 -1.41 -17.30 -2.12
C LEU A 158 -1.02 -17.73 -0.71
N ARG A 159 -1.82 -18.59 -0.10
CA ARG A 159 -1.56 -19.13 1.23
C ARG A 159 -0.31 -20.02 1.28
N CYS A 160 0.43 -19.92 2.38
CA CYS A 160 1.60 -20.76 2.65
C CYS A 160 1.29 -22.27 2.76
N ASP A 161 0.04 -22.68 2.94
CA ASP A 161 -0.42 -24.07 2.96
C ASP A 161 -1.12 -24.51 1.66
N HIS A 162 -1.15 -23.66 0.62
CA HIS A 162 -1.71 -24.05 -0.67
C HIS A 162 -0.80 -25.07 -1.40
N PRO A 163 -1.33 -26.13 -2.05
CA PRO A 163 -0.49 -27.17 -2.67
C PRO A 163 0.41 -26.69 -3.81
N ASP A 164 0.00 -25.62 -4.51
CA ASP A 164 0.78 -24.96 -5.57
C ASP A 164 1.69 -23.84 -5.06
N ILE A 165 1.90 -23.70 -3.74
CA ILE A 165 2.71 -22.61 -3.17
C ILE A 165 4.12 -22.57 -3.75
N GLU A 166 4.74 -23.72 -3.99
CA GLU A 166 6.09 -23.79 -4.57
C GLU A 166 6.12 -23.30 -6.02
N ILE A 167 5.07 -23.57 -6.81
CA ILE A 167 4.94 -23.07 -8.19
C ILE A 167 4.77 -21.55 -8.17
N PHE A 168 3.97 -21.03 -7.24
CA PHE A 168 3.74 -19.59 -7.07
C PHE A 168 5.01 -18.85 -6.68
N VAL A 169 5.76 -19.38 -5.72
CA VAL A 169 7.04 -18.80 -5.25
C VAL A 169 8.07 -18.72 -6.38
N ASP A 170 8.15 -19.75 -7.22
CA ASP A 170 9.12 -19.79 -8.31
C ASP A 170 8.65 -19.11 -9.60
N ALA A 171 7.38 -18.67 -9.68
CA ALA A 171 6.76 -18.22 -10.92
C ALA A 171 7.56 -17.11 -11.62
N LYS A 172 8.21 -16.22 -10.85
CA LYS A 172 8.98 -15.08 -11.37
C LYS A 172 10.48 -15.28 -11.44
N ARG A 173 10.97 -16.51 -11.20
CA ARG A 173 12.32 -16.89 -11.64
C ARG A 173 12.45 -16.72 -13.16
N ASP A 174 11.36 -16.91 -13.89
CA ASP A 174 11.24 -16.46 -15.28
C ASP A 174 10.75 -15.00 -15.34
N PRO A 175 11.59 -14.04 -15.80
CA PRO A 175 11.21 -12.63 -15.91
C PRO A 175 10.10 -12.37 -16.93
N ALA A 176 9.72 -13.35 -17.76
CA ALA A 176 8.61 -13.24 -18.71
C ALA A 176 7.24 -13.53 -18.09
N VAL A 177 7.19 -14.13 -16.91
CA VAL A 177 5.96 -14.65 -16.31
C VAL A 177 5.39 -13.66 -15.29
N LEU A 178 4.08 -13.38 -15.37
CA LEU A 178 3.34 -12.58 -14.39
C LEU A 178 3.91 -11.16 -14.20
N ARG A 179 4.27 -10.50 -15.29
CA ARG A 179 4.97 -9.20 -15.26
C ARG A 179 4.16 -8.09 -14.60
N HIS A 180 2.83 -8.16 -14.67
CA HIS A 180 1.93 -7.11 -14.17
C HIS A 180 1.38 -7.37 -12.76
N PHE A 181 1.77 -8.49 -12.15
CA PHE A 181 1.50 -8.75 -10.74
C PHE A 181 2.67 -8.29 -9.87
N ASN A 182 2.39 -7.93 -8.63
CA ASN A 182 3.25 -8.18 -7.49
C ASN A 182 2.80 -9.49 -6.83
N LEU A 183 3.73 -10.33 -6.37
CA LEU A 183 3.39 -11.59 -5.69
C LEU A 183 3.66 -11.49 -4.18
N SER A 184 2.77 -12.02 -3.35
CA SER A 184 3.01 -12.14 -1.91
C SER A 184 2.45 -13.43 -1.32
N VAL A 185 3.20 -14.03 -0.39
CA VAL A 185 2.74 -15.21 0.34
C VAL A 185 2.02 -14.79 1.61
N LEU A 186 0.83 -15.36 1.86
CA LEU A 186 0.11 -15.22 3.12
C LEU A 186 0.72 -16.18 4.14
N VAL A 187 1.55 -15.63 5.02
CA VAL A 187 2.28 -16.35 6.06
C VAL A 187 1.48 -16.29 7.36
N SER A 188 1.12 -17.47 7.89
CA SER A 188 0.44 -17.61 9.17
C SER A 188 1.44 -17.71 10.33
N ASP A 189 0.99 -17.39 11.55
CA ASP A 189 1.77 -17.60 12.77
C ASP A 189 2.07 -19.09 12.98
N ALA A 190 1.14 -19.97 12.61
CA ALA A 190 1.33 -21.42 12.68
C ALA A 190 2.47 -21.88 11.76
N PHE A 191 2.59 -21.30 10.55
CA PHE A 191 3.71 -21.58 9.66
C PHE A 191 5.03 -21.09 10.25
N MET A 192 5.07 -19.86 10.77
CA MET A 192 6.27 -19.32 11.41
C MET A 192 6.71 -20.14 12.63
N ALA A 193 5.77 -20.63 13.42
CA ALA A 193 6.05 -21.56 14.51
C ALA A 193 6.65 -22.88 14.00
N ALA A 194 6.08 -23.45 12.93
CA ALA A 194 6.60 -24.66 12.30
C ALA A 194 8.01 -24.47 11.70
N VAL A 195 8.31 -23.30 11.14
CA VAL A 195 9.66 -22.93 10.66
C VAL A 195 10.66 -22.91 11.82
N ALA A 196 10.28 -22.31 12.95
CA ALA A 196 11.12 -22.22 14.13
C ALA A 196 11.42 -23.60 14.73
N SER A 197 10.44 -24.50 14.77
CA SER A 197 10.58 -25.86 15.32
C SER A 197 11.05 -26.91 14.31
N ASP A 198 11.29 -26.54 13.04
CA ASP A 198 11.61 -27.46 11.94
C ASP A 198 10.57 -28.58 11.73
N SER A 199 9.31 -28.22 11.98
CA SER A 199 8.18 -29.14 11.89
C SER A 199 7.73 -29.34 10.45
N ASP A 200 6.98 -30.42 10.27
CA ASP A 200 6.26 -30.70 9.04
C ASP A 200 5.15 -29.67 8.81
N TRP A 201 4.92 -29.31 7.55
CA TRP A 201 3.91 -28.37 7.10
C TRP A 201 3.01 -29.03 6.06
N PRO A 202 1.73 -29.30 6.39
CA PRO A 202 0.80 -29.93 5.45
C PRO A 202 0.31 -28.89 4.44
N LEU A 203 0.39 -29.25 3.16
CA LEU A 203 -0.24 -28.55 2.06
C LEU A 203 -1.63 -29.12 1.83
N VAL A 204 -2.64 -28.26 1.87
CA VAL A 204 -4.03 -28.64 2.05
C VAL A 204 -4.96 -27.95 1.07
N PHE A 205 -6.07 -28.61 0.76
CA PHE A 205 -7.15 -28.01 -0.02
C PHE A 205 -8.52 -28.47 0.52
N PRO A 206 -9.56 -27.62 0.53
CA PRO A 206 -10.88 -27.96 1.04
C PRO A 206 -11.46 -29.22 0.40
N VAL A 207 -12.17 -30.01 1.22
CA VAL A 207 -12.96 -31.14 0.76
C VAL A 207 -14.35 -30.63 0.41
N HIS A 208 -14.78 -30.81 -0.84
CA HIS A 208 -16.14 -30.44 -1.24
C HIS A 208 -17.17 -31.47 -0.78
N GLU A 209 -18.42 -31.02 -0.63
CA GLU A 209 -19.54 -31.88 -0.27
C GLU A 209 -19.70 -33.02 -1.28
N GLY A 210 -19.82 -34.25 -0.80
CA GLY A 210 -19.90 -35.46 -1.63
C GLY A 210 -18.54 -36.04 -2.06
N GLU A 211 -17.41 -35.38 -1.78
CA GLU A 211 -16.10 -36.01 -1.98
C GLU A 211 -15.81 -37.07 -0.92
N PRO A 212 -15.30 -38.26 -1.30
CA PRO A 212 -14.83 -39.21 -0.31
C PRO A 212 -13.65 -38.61 0.47
N ALA A 213 -13.71 -38.70 1.80
CA ALA A 213 -12.61 -38.34 2.69
C ALA A 213 -11.49 -39.40 2.59
N VAL A 214 -10.76 -39.38 1.46
CA VAL A 214 -9.57 -40.20 1.26
C VAL A 214 -8.35 -39.42 1.75
N GLY A 215 -7.54 -40.06 2.59
CA GLY A 215 -6.35 -39.46 3.20
C GLY A 215 -6.64 -38.69 4.49
N GLU A 216 -5.62 -38.02 5.01
CA GLU A 216 -5.72 -37.20 6.22
C GLU A 216 -6.54 -35.94 5.94
N VAL A 217 -7.48 -35.61 6.83
CA VAL A 217 -8.31 -34.41 6.78
C VAL A 217 -8.12 -33.62 8.07
N ILE A 218 -7.82 -32.32 7.94
CA ILE A 218 -7.55 -31.43 9.06
C ILE A 218 -8.40 -30.16 8.93
N GLN A 219 -8.70 -29.53 10.07
CA GLN A 219 -9.40 -28.24 10.08
C GLN A 219 -8.43 -27.10 9.77
N ARG A 220 -8.81 -26.22 8.85
CA ARG A 220 -8.06 -25.01 8.51
C ARG A 220 -8.99 -23.83 8.33
N ARG A 221 -8.58 -22.67 8.83
CA ARG A 221 -9.21 -21.39 8.45
C ARG A 221 -8.96 -21.18 6.96
N TRP A 222 -10.02 -20.91 6.19
CA TRP A 222 -9.95 -20.80 4.74
C TRP A 222 -10.53 -19.48 4.26
N THR A 223 -10.01 -18.96 3.15
CA THR A 223 -10.52 -17.72 2.54
C THR A 223 -12.01 -17.86 2.24
N GLY A 224 -12.79 -16.85 2.62
CA GLY A 224 -14.25 -16.82 2.44
C GLY A 224 -15.06 -17.66 3.43
N SER A 225 -14.41 -18.29 4.40
CA SER A 225 -15.09 -19.09 5.42
C SER A 225 -14.93 -18.47 6.81
N ALA A 226 -16.07 -18.18 7.46
CA ALA A 226 -16.09 -17.65 8.83
C ALA A 226 -15.63 -18.70 9.87
N ALA A 227 -15.88 -19.98 9.60
CA ALA A 227 -15.43 -21.09 10.41
C ALA A 227 -14.31 -21.87 9.70
N PRO A 228 -13.45 -22.59 10.44
CA PRO A 228 -12.55 -23.57 9.84
C PRO A 228 -13.31 -24.57 8.97
N VAL A 229 -12.71 -24.95 7.84
CA VAL A 229 -13.23 -25.98 6.94
C VAL A 229 -12.35 -27.21 6.95
N SER A 230 -12.94 -28.35 6.60
CA SER A 230 -12.24 -29.61 6.42
C SER A 230 -11.39 -29.56 5.15
N CYS A 231 -10.07 -29.64 5.31
CA CYS A 231 -9.13 -29.68 4.19
C CYS A 231 -8.40 -31.03 4.15
N ARG A 232 -8.29 -31.61 2.96
CA ARG A 232 -7.48 -32.80 2.71
C ARG A 232 -6.01 -32.42 2.64
N VAL A 233 -5.16 -33.19 3.30
CA VAL A 233 -3.70 -33.09 3.15
C VAL A 233 -3.31 -33.77 1.84
N LEU A 234 -2.78 -32.99 0.90
CA LEU A 234 -2.33 -33.51 -0.41
C LEU A 234 -0.84 -33.84 -0.40
N ARG A 235 -0.06 -33.08 0.35
CA ARG A 235 1.39 -33.25 0.48
C ARG A 235 1.86 -32.62 1.79
N THR A 236 3.00 -33.07 2.29
CA THR A 236 3.65 -32.50 3.47
C THR A 236 5.08 -32.11 3.11
N LEU A 237 5.50 -30.92 3.54
CA LEU A 237 6.86 -30.39 3.38
C LEU A 237 7.51 -30.15 4.73
N LYS A 238 8.83 -29.92 4.78
CA LYS A 238 9.43 -29.24 5.93
C LYS A 238 9.13 -27.76 5.86
N ALA A 239 8.61 -27.18 6.94
CA ALA A 239 8.28 -25.76 6.99
C ALA A 239 9.50 -24.88 6.67
N ARG A 240 10.67 -25.24 7.20
CA ARG A 240 11.92 -24.53 6.98
C ARG A 240 12.38 -24.59 5.52
N GLU A 241 12.15 -25.69 4.81
CA GLU A 241 12.49 -25.81 3.39
C GLU A 241 11.63 -24.88 2.54
N LEU A 242 10.30 -24.85 2.77
CA LEU A 242 9.41 -23.92 2.09
C LEU A 242 9.78 -22.47 2.39
N TRP A 243 10.07 -22.14 3.65
CA TRP A 243 10.49 -20.80 4.03
C TRP A 243 11.80 -20.38 3.36
N GLN A 244 12.80 -21.28 3.32
CA GLN A 244 14.05 -21.04 2.61
C GLN A 244 13.80 -20.83 1.11
N ARG A 245 12.89 -21.58 0.48
CA ARG A 245 12.52 -21.39 -0.93
C ARG A 245 11.90 -20.02 -1.18
N ILE A 246 10.96 -19.58 -0.32
CA ILE A 246 10.34 -18.24 -0.37
C ILE A 246 11.43 -17.16 -0.30
N LEU A 247 12.32 -17.24 0.69
CA LEU A 247 13.36 -16.24 0.90
C LEU A 247 14.40 -16.23 -0.22
N ARG A 248 14.76 -17.41 -0.77
CA ARG A 248 15.66 -17.50 -1.92
C ARG A 248 15.06 -16.88 -3.16
N ALA A 249 13.79 -17.13 -3.45
CA ALA A 249 13.10 -16.47 -4.56
C ALA A 249 13.10 -14.94 -4.36
N ALA A 250 12.71 -14.45 -3.18
CA ALA A 250 12.73 -13.02 -2.87
C ALA A 250 14.13 -12.41 -2.99
N TYR A 251 15.18 -13.14 -2.60
CA TYR A 251 16.56 -12.70 -2.74
C TYR A 251 17.02 -12.59 -4.21
N ASP A 252 16.58 -13.53 -5.05
CA ASP A 252 16.97 -13.65 -6.45
C ASP A 252 16.19 -12.67 -7.35
N THR A 253 14.90 -12.43 -7.07
CA THR A 253 13.97 -11.73 -7.96
C THR A 253 13.18 -10.59 -7.30
N ALA A 254 13.47 -10.26 -6.04
CA ALA A 254 12.73 -9.32 -5.18
C ALA A 254 11.29 -9.75 -4.83
N GLU A 255 10.89 -10.98 -5.20
CA GLU A 255 9.55 -11.52 -4.99
C GLU A 255 9.53 -13.04 -4.77
N PRO A 256 8.50 -13.59 -4.10
CA PRO A 256 7.34 -12.90 -3.55
C PRO A 256 7.65 -12.12 -2.26
N GLY A 257 6.85 -11.08 -1.99
CA GLY A 257 6.78 -10.45 -0.68
C GLY A 257 6.13 -11.38 0.36
N VAL A 258 6.15 -10.95 1.63
CA VAL A 258 5.50 -11.68 2.73
C VAL A 258 4.44 -10.81 3.39
N LEU A 259 3.25 -11.38 3.57
CA LEU A 259 2.15 -10.78 4.33
C LEU A 259 1.89 -11.66 5.56
N PHE A 260 2.03 -11.08 6.75
CA PHE A 260 1.75 -11.79 8.01
C PHE A 260 0.24 -11.76 8.28
N VAL A 261 -0.48 -12.69 7.65
CA VAL A 261 -1.94 -12.63 7.50
C VAL A 261 -2.69 -12.67 8.84
N ASP A 262 -2.15 -13.40 9.82
CA ASP A 262 -2.76 -13.46 11.15
C ASP A 262 -2.59 -12.12 11.90
N GLN A 263 -1.43 -11.46 11.75
CA GLN A 263 -1.22 -10.13 12.32
C GLN A 263 -2.08 -9.06 11.64
N ILE A 264 -2.24 -9.13 10.31
CA ILE A 264 -3.16 -8.28 9.56
C ILE A 264 -4.60 -8.42 10.12
N ASN A 265 -5.09 -9.65 10.28
CA ASN A 265 -6.45 -9.88 10.74
C ASN A 265 -6.65 -9.58 12.23
N ARG A 266 -5.64 -9.79 13.07
CA ARG A 266 -5.69 -9.45 14.52
C ARG A 266 -5.83 -7.94 14.73
N GLU A 267 -5.14 -7.15 13.92
CA GLU A 267 -5.16 -5.69 13.97
C GLU A 267 -6.31 -5.06 13.16
N ASN A 268 -7.11 -5.85 12.44
CA ASN A 268 -8.25 -5.35 11.67
C ASN A 268 -9.36 -4.84 12.60
N ASN A 269 -9.79 -3.59 12.44
CA ASN A 269 -10.86 -3.02 13.26
C ASN A 269 -12.21 -3.74 13.06
N LEU A 270 -12.39 -4.42 11.92
CA LEU A 270 -13.59 -5.18 11.56
C LEU A 270 -13.37 -6.70 11.60
N HIS A 271 -12.45 -7.18 12.46
CA HIS A 271 -12.06 -8.60 12.58
C HIS A 271 -13.23 -9.58 12.79
N ASP A 272 -14.36 -9.11 13.33
CA ASP A 272 -15.55 -9.91 13.61
C ASP A 272 -16.33 -10.31 12.36
N ARG A 273 -16.17 -9.56 11.26
CA ARG A 273 -16.95 -9.74 10.02
C ARG A 273 -16.13 -9.72 8.74
N GLU A 274 -14.89 -9.25 8.81
CA GLU A 274 -13.96 -9.22 7.69
C GLU A 274 -12.80 -10.18 7.93
N MET A 275 -12.57 -11.05 6.94
CA MET A 275 -11.33 -11.80 6.82
C MET A 275 -10.54 -11.25 5.65
N ILE A 276 -9.36 -10.70 5.95
CA ILE A 276 -8.48 -10.15 4.95
C ILE A 276 -7.52 -11.23 4.47
N SER A 277 -7.50 -11.47 3.16
CA SER A 277 -6.59 -12.42 2.52
C SER A 277 -5.83 -11.84 1.34
N ALA A 278 -5.99 -10.55 1.03
CA ALA A 278 -5.20 -9.86 0.02
C ALA A 278 -4.96 -8.40 0.41
N THR A 279 -4.03 -7.77 -0.29
CA THR A 279 -3.78 -6.33 -0.23
C THR A 279 -3.95 -5.73 -1.62
N ASN A 280 -4.02 -4.40 -1.67
CA ASN A 280 -3.75 -3.68 -2.91
C ASN A 280 -2.31 -3.92 -3.43
N PRO A 281 -1.97 -3.48 -4.66
CA PRO A 281 -0.65 -3.69 -5.28
C PRO A 281 0.57 -3.32 -4.43
N CYS A 282 0.46 -2.31 -3.57
CA CYS A 282 1.57 -1.75 -2.82
C CYS A 282 1.66 -2.23 -1.36
N GLY A 283 0.71 -3.08 -0.92
CA GLY A 283 0.72 -3.76 0.38
C GLY A 283 0.26 -2.94 1.60
N GLU A 284 0.07 -1.62 1.46
CA GLU A 284 -0.28 -0.70 2.53
C GLU A 284 -1.76 -0.75 2.94
N ILE A 285 -2.62 -1.37 2.14
CA ILE A 285 -4.05 -1.52 2.45
C ILE A 285 -4.44 -2.99 2.30
N PRO A 286 -4.40 -3.73 3.41
CA PRO A 286 -5.10 -4.99 3.52
C PRO A 286 -6.60 -4.71 3.41
N LEU A 287 -7.27 -5.34 2.44
CA LEU A 287 -8.67 -5.09 2.12
C LEU A 287 -9.47 -6.39 2.13
N PRO A 288 -10.74 -6.35 2.59
CA PRO A 288 -11.66 -7.46 2.39
C PRO A 288 -12.03 -7.61 0.90
N PRO A 289 -12.70 -8.70 0.52
CA PRO A 289 -13.30 -8.84 -0.81
C PRO A 289 -14.14 -7.61 -1.20
N TYR A 290 -13.95 -7.12 -2.43
CA TYR A 290 -14.52 -5.88 -2.97
C TYR A 290 -14.14 -4.59 -2.23
N GLY A 291 -13.17 -4.66 -1.32
CA GLY A 291 -12.66 -3.49 -0.61
C GLY A 291 -12.01 -2.48 -1.55
N ALA A 292 -12.10 -1.20 -1.19
CA ALA A 292 -11.52 -0.10 -1.94
C ALA A 292 -10.68 0.79 -1.03
N CYS A 293 -9.66 1.45 -1.59
CA CYS A 293 -8.82 2.38 -0.86
C CYS A 293 -8.91 3.83 -1.35
N ASP A 294 -9.29 4.70 -0.42
CA ASP A 294 -9.15 6.15 -0.51
C ASP A 294 -7.92 6.61 0.29
N LEU A 295 -7.00 7.33 -0.35
CA LEU A 295 -5.68 7.66 0.19
C LEU A 295 -5.40 9.16 0.20
N GLY A 296 -4.63 9.59 1.18
CA GLY A 296 -3.98 10.90 1.17
C GLY A 296 -2.78 10.94 2.10
N SER A 297 -1.88 11.90 1.91
CA SER A 297 -0.64 11.99 2.71
C SER A 297 -0.37 13.42 3.15
N LEU A 298 -0.09 13.62 4.44
CA LEU A 298 0.41 14.89 4.94
C LEU A 298 1.92 14.99 4.69
N ASN A 299 2.35 16.09 4.10
CA ASN A 299 3.77 16.36 3.86
C ASN A 299 4.42 16.89 5.14
N LEU A 300 5.25 16.07 5.80
CA LEU A 300 5.89 16.46 7.06
C LEU A 300 6.78 17.70 6.97
N THR A 301 7.38 17.96 5.80
CA THR A 301 8.25 19.14 5.60
C THR A 301 7.48 20.45 5.75
N ALA A 302 6.18 20.46 5.44
CA ALA A 302 5.34 21.65 5.55
C ALA A 302 5.05 22.05 7.01
N PHE A 303 5.38 21.17 7.97
CA PHE A 303 5.17 21.37 9.40
C PHE A 303 6.50 21.58 10.15
N VAL A 304 7.63 21.73 9.46
CA VAL A 304 8.91 22.04 10.12
C VAL A 304 9.06 23.55 10.29
N ALA A 305 9.14 24.00 11.54
CA ALA A 305 9.48 25.36 11.90
C ALA A 305 11.00 25.54 12.00
N ALA A 306 11.51 26.66 11.48
CA ALA A 306 12.93 27.02 11.47
C ALA A 306 13.85 25.91 10.88
N PRO A 307 13.61 25.48 9.61
CA PRO A 307 14.36 24.38 9.02
C PRO A 307 15.87 24.63 9.05
N PHE A 308 16.62 23.58 9.42
CA PHE A 308 18.07 23.52 9.61
C PHE A 308 18.65 24.36 10.76
N ALA A 309 17.82 25.09 11.50
CA ALA A 309 18.28 25.82 12.68
C ALA A 309 18.47 24.86 13.87
N ALA A 310 19.23 25.30 14.87
CA ALA A 310 19.42 24.52 16.10
C ALA A 310 18.11 24.33 16.90
N ASP A 311 17.12 25.22 16.71
CA ASP A 311 15.79 25.17 17.31
C ASP A 311 14.70 24.66 16.34
N ALA A 312 15.12 24.01 15.24
CA ALA A 312 14.21 23.38 14.29
C ALA A 312 13.29 22.38 15.01
N ARG A 313 11.99 22.45 14.73
CA ARG A 313 11.00 21.57 15.38
C ARG A 313 9.84 21.25 14.46
N LEU A 314 9.23 20.09 14.68
CA LEU A 314 7.99 19.70 14.01
C LEU A 314 6.80 20.30 14.77
N ASP A 315 5.98 21.09 14.07
CA ASP A 315 4.73 21.66 14.56
C ASP A 315 3.63 20.59 14.56
N LEU A 316 3.52 19.89 15.68
CA LEU A 316 2.56 18.80 15.88
C LEU A 316 1.11 19.31 15.96
N ASP A 317 0.89 20.54 16.41
CA ASP A 317 -0.46 21.12 16.49
C ASP A 317 -0.98 21.43 15.08
N ALA A 318 -0.17 22.04 14.23
CA ALA A 318 -0.51 22.27 12.83
C ALA A 318 -0.70 20.96 12.03
N LEU A 319 0.08 19.92 12.36
CA LEU A 319 -0.09 18.58 11.80
C LEU A 319 -1.44 17.98 12.21
N ALA A 320 -1.81 18.07 13.49
CA ALA A 320 -3.09 17.59 14.00
C ALA A 320 -4.28 18.32 13.37
N ASP A 321 -4.22 19.64 13.24
CA ASP A 321 -5.27 20.43 12.60
C ASP A 321 -5.44 20.07 11.12
N SER A 322 -4.33 19.87 10.41
CA SER A 322 -4.35 19.46 9.00
C SER A 322 -4.89 18.04 8.85
N ALA A 323 -4.58 17.13 9.78
CA ALA A 323 -5.14 15.78 9.80
C ALA A 323 -6.66 15.77 9.95
N ARG A 324 -7.22 16.64 10.81
CA ARG A 324 -8.68 16.76 10.98
C ARG A 324 -9.36 17.16 9.67
N LEU A 325 -8.79 18.13 8.95
CA LEU A 325 -9.31 18.55 7.64
C LEU A 325 -9.16 17.45 6.59
N ALA A 326 -8.02 16.75 6.57
CA ALA A 326 -7.76 15.66 5.64
C ALA A 326 -8.71 14.48 5.84
N VAL A 327 -9.05 14.11 7.09
CA VAL A 327 -10.04 13.05 7.35
C VAL A 327 -11.41 13.40 6.79
N ARG A 328 -11.90 14.64 7.00
CA ARG A 328 -13.18 15.06 6.42
C ARG A 328 -13.13 15.13 4.90
N PHE A 329 -12.01 15.56 4.33
CA PHE A 329 -11.78 15.55 2.90
C PHE A 329 -11.93 14.13 2.33
N LEU A 330 -11.23 13.15 2.91
CA LEU A 330 -11.29 11.75 2.49
C LEU A 330 -12.68 11.13 2.74
N ASP A 331 -13.31 11.41 3.88
CA ASP A 331 -14.69 10.96 4.13
C ASP A 331 -15.66 11.46 3.03
N ASN A 332 -15.49 12.68 2.54
CA ASN A 332 -16.29 13.21 1.45
C ASN A 332 -15.96 12.57 0.09
N VAL A 333 -14.71 12.14 -0.14
CA VAL A 333 -14.32 11.41 -1.35
C VAL A 333 -15.14 10.13 -1.50
N VAL A 334 -15.45 9.43 -0.40
CA VAL A 334 -16.32 8.23 -0.40
C VAL A 334 -17.67 8.51 -1.08
N ASP A 335 -18.23 9.70 -0.86
CA ASP A 335 -19.56 10.08 -1.34
C ASP A 335 -19.54 10.64 -2.77
N VAL A 336 -18.48 11.35 -3.16
CA VAL A 336 -18.35 11.93 -4.52
C VAL A 336 -17.80 10.95 -5.55
N SER A 337 -17.12 9.89 -5.11
CA SER A 337 -16.48 8.94 -6.01
C SER A 337 -17.50 8.09 -6.76
N HIS A 338 -17.19 7.78 -8.02
CA HIS A 338 -17.82 6.68 -8.73
C HIS A 338 -17.09 5.37 -8.44
N TYR A 339 -17.80 4.26 -8.45
CA TYR A 339 -17.23 2.93 -8.21
C TYR A 339 -17.38 2.08 -9.47
N PRO A 340 -16.35 1.30 -9.82
CA PRO A 340 -16.42 0.42 -10.98
C PRO A 340 -17.52 -0.63 -10.88
N LEU A 341 -17.72 -1.19 -9.69
CA LEU A 341 -18.70 -2.24 -9.43
C LEU A 341 -19.67 -1.84 -8.30
N PRO A 342 -20.95 -2.29 -8.36
CA PRO A 342 -21.90 -2.08 -7.26
C PRO A 342 -21.39 -2.65 -5.92
N ALA A 343 -20.79 -3.85 -5.93
CA ALA A 343 -20.26 -4.48 -4.72
C ALA A 343 -19.16 -3.64 -4.05
N GLN A 344 -18.30 -2.99 -4.84
CA GLN A 344 -17.28 -2.06 -4.34
C GLN A 344 -17.92 -0.80 -3.76
N ALA A 345 -18.95 -0.26 -4.41
CA ALA A 345 -19.70 0.90 -3.90
C ALA A 345 -20.36 0.60 -2.54
N ASP A 346 -20.96 -0.59 -2.43
CA ASP A 346 -21.63 -1.02 -1.20
C ASP A 346 -20.62 -1.26 -0.07
N GLN A 347 -19.48 -1.90 -0.36
CA GLN A 347 -18.41 -2.10 0.62
C GLN A 347 -17.86 -0.74 1.10
N ALA A 348 -17.54 0.16 0.18
CA ALA A 348 -16.96 1.47 0.50
C ALA A 348 -17.92 2.34 1.33
N ARG A 349 -19.22 2.37 0.96
CA ARG A 349 -20.24 3.11 1.73
C ARG A 349 -20.52 2.49 3.09
N ARG A 350 -20.52 1.16 3.18
CA ARG A 350 -20.80 0.43 4.43
C ARG A 350 -19.70 0.62 5.47
N THR A 351 -18.44 0.68 5.04
CA THR A 351 -17.28 0.69 5.95
C THR A 351 -16.56 2.03 6.02
N ARG A 352 -16.71 2.89 5.01
CA ARG A 352 -16.09 4.21 4.87
C ARG A 352 -14.59 4.20 5.18
N ARG A 353 -13.90 3.16 4.71
CA ARG A 353 -12.47 2.94 4.93
C ARG A 353 -11.64 4.00 4.20
N VAL A 354 -10.73 4.66 4.89
CA VAL A 354 -9.76 5.61 4.32
C VAL A 354 -8.35 5.31 4.81
N GLY A 355 -7.34 5.90 4.17
CA GLY A 355 -5.93 5.74 4.49
C GLY A 355 -5.19 7.08 4.43
N LEU A 356 -5.19 7.80 5.55
CA LEU A 356 -4.39 9.00 5.75
C LEU A 356 -2.99 8.62 6.25
N GLY A 357 -1.97 9.08 5.54
CA GLY A 357 -0.58 8.80 5.83
C GLY A 357 0.29 10.04 5.93
N LEU A 358 1.59 9.79 5.90
CA LEU A 358 2.65 10.79 5.89
C LEU A 358 3.50 10.61 4.63
N THR A 359 4.07 11.71 4.15
CA THR A 359 5.15 11.70 3.16
C THR A 359 6.20 12.74 3.53
N GLY A 360 7.38 12.68 2.92
CA GLY A 360 8.46 13.63 3.21
C GLY A 360 9.12 13.41 4.57
N LEU A 361 9.04 12.19 5.13
CA LEU A 361 9.60 11.91 6.45
C LEU A 361 11.11 12.14 6.47
N ALA A 362 11.85 11.60 5.50
CA ALA A 362 13.30 11.71 5.51
C ALA A 362 13.76 13.15 5.30
N ASP A 363 13.10 13.91 4.43
CA ASP A 363 13.36 15.35 4.31
C ASP A 363 13.10 16.07 5.62
N ALA A 364 11.94 15.85 6.26
CA ALA A 364 11.62 16.51 7.52
C ALA A 364 12.67 16.22 8.60
N LEU A 365 13.20 15.00 8.66
CA LEU A 365 14.31 14.64 9.56
C LEU A 365 15.58 15.43 9.23
N VAL A 366 15.94 15.55 7.95
CA VAL A 366 17.08 16.37 7.51
C VAL A 366 16.87 17.85 7.88
N LEU A 367 15.66 18.40 7.69
CA LEU A 367 15.32 19.77 8.10
C LEU A 367 15.44 19.97 9.61
N LEU A 368 15.32 18.89 10.40
CA LEU A 368 15.44 18.91 11.86
C LEU A 368 16.85 18.54 12.35
N GLY A 369 17.79 18.28 11.44
CA GLY A 369 19.15 17.88 11.79
C GLY A 369 19.25 16.47 12.37
N LEU A 370 18.34 15.56 11.99
CA LEU A 370 18.30 14.18 12.48
C LEU A 370 18.63 13.19 11.36
N ASP A 371 19.58 12.29 11.63
CA ASP A 371 19.90 11.18 10.73
C ASP A 371 18.76 10.16 10.75
N TYR A 372 18.38 9.65 9.57
CA TYR A 372 17.23 8.76 9.39
C TYR A 372 17.29 7.50 10.28
N ASP A 373 18.49 6.95 10.47
CA ASP A 373 18.75 5.73 11.24
C ASP A 373 18.95 5.96 12.74
N SER A 374 18.83 7.20 13.22
CA SER A 374 18.96 7.53 14.64
C SER A 374 17.73 7.14 15.46
N GLU A 375 17.93 6.87 16.75
CA GLU A 375 16.82 6.64 17.70
C GLU A 375 15.94 7.88 17.87
N ALA A 376 16.55 9.07 17.83
CA ALA A 376 15.83 10.34 17.88
C ALA A 376 14.87 10.50 16.68
N ALA A 377 15.32 10.15 15.47
CA ALA A 377 14.47 10.16 14.28
C ALA A 377 13.28 9.21 14.40
N ARG A 378 13.50 7.96 14.83
CA ARG A 378 12.41 6.99 15.04
C ARG A 378 11.41 7.45 16.10
N THR A 379 11.91 8.03 17.20
CA THR A 379 11.06 8.57 18.28
C THR A 379 10.20 9.73 17.79
N LEU A 380 10.77 10.65 17.01
CA LEU A 380 10.03 11.75 16.41
C LEU A 380 9.01 11.25 15.39
N ALA A 381 9.37 10.31 14.53
CA ALA A 381 8.48 9.76 13.52
C ALA A 381 7.29 9.03 14.16
N ALA A 382 7.52 8.26 15.22
CA ALA A 382 6.48 7.65 16.04
C ALA A 382 5.55 8.71 16.66
N ARG A 383 6.11 9.81 17.21
CA ARG A 383 5.32 10.91 17.78
C ARG A 383 4.47 11.64 16.74
N ALA A 384 5.00 11.84 15.53
CA ALA A 384 4.27 12.43 14.41
C ALA A 384 3.10 11.53 13.99
N MET A 385 3.35 10.22 13.83
CA MET A 385 2.30 9.26 13.47
C MET A 385 1.26 9.09 14.58
N GLN A 386 1.66 9.13 15.85
CA GLN A 386 0.74 9.14 16.99
C GLN A 386 -0.17 10.37 16.96
N THR A 387 0.40 11.55 16.72
CA THR A 387 -0.35 12.82 16.61
C THR A 387 -1.37 12.74 15.46
N LEU A 388 -0.95 12.21 14.31
CA LEU A 388 -1.81 11.96 13.17
C LEU A 388 -2.95 10.99 13.51
N ARG A 389 -2.65 9.86 14.15
CA ARG A 389 -3.65 8.88 14.58
C ARG A 389 -4.69 9.50 15.49
N ASP A 390 -4.24 10.19 16.53
CA ASP A 390 -5.14 10.74 17.55
C ASP A 390 -6.04 11.82 16.96
N ALA A 391 -5.50 12.70 16.10
CA ALA A 391 -6.28 13.70 15.39
C ALA A 391 -7.28 13.07 14.40
N ALA A 392 -6.86 12.04 13.66
CA ALA A 392 -7.72 11.37 12.69
C ALA A 392 -8.91 10.64 13.34
N TYR A 393 -8.66 9.91 14.43
CA TYR A 393 -9.72 9.24 15.17
C TYR A 393 -10.69 10.24 15.81
N ARG A 394 -10.19 11.34 16.41
CA ARG A 394 -11.06 12.40 16.94
C ARG A 394 -11.90 13.07 15.85
N ALA A 395 -11.31 13.36 14.69
CA ALA A 395 -12.05 13.89 13.54
C ALA A 395 -13.15 12.93 13.06
N SER A 396 -12.87 11.63 13.00
CA SER A 396 -13.86 10.63 12.61
C SER A 396 -14.99 10.48 13.63
N ILE A 397 -14.71 10.68 14.92
CA ILE A 397 -15.74 10.73 15.98
C ILE A 397 -16.59 12.00 15.85
N GLU A 398 -15.97 13.16 15.61
CA GLU A 398 -16.69 14.43 15.34
C GLU A 398 -17.61 14.26 14.12
N LEU A 399 -17.15 13.61 13.05
CA LEU A 399 -17.96 13.29 11.89
C LEU A 399 -19.06 12.27 12.19
N ALA A 400 -18.86 11.33 13.12
CA ALA A 400 -19.90 10.42 13.55
C ALA A 400 -21.03 11.14 14.30
N GLN A 401 -20.68 12.14 15.12
CA GLN A 401 -21.67 12.99 15.79
C GLN A 401 -22.46 13.84 14.78
N GLU A 402 -21.80 14.34 13.74
CA GLU A 402 -22.44 15.20 12.73
C GLU A 402 -23.25 14.41 11.68
N LYS A 403 -22.66 13.34 11.13
CA LYS A 403 -23.14 12.62 9.94
C LYS A 403 -23.59 11.19 10.24
N GLY A 404 -23.48 10.74 11.50
CA GLY A 404 -23.69 9.35 11.93
C GLY A 404 -22.45 8.47 11.76
N PRO A 405 -22.31 7.38 12.55
CA PRO A 405 -21.22 6.41 12.37
C PRO A 405 -21.29 5.70 11.01
N PHE A 406 -20.22 4.99 10.62
CA PHE A 406 -20.31 4.18 9.39
C PHE A 406 -21.41 3.10 9.54
N PRO A 407 -22.15 2.75 8.46
CA PRO A 407 -23.29 1.84 8.55
C PRO A 407 -22.99 0.46 9.16
N GLY A 408 -21.79 -0.06 8.96
CA GLY A 408 -21.36 -1.35 9.51
C GLY A 408 -20.79 -1.30 10.94
N PHE A 409 -20.96 -0.22 11.70
CA PHE A 409 -20.32 -0.05 13.01
C PHE A 409 -21.01 -0.88 14.10
N GLU A 410 -20.28 -1.83 14.69
CA GLU A 410 -20.69 -2.52 15.92
C GLU A 410 -19.71 -2.16 17.04
N ARG A 411 -20.20 -1.38 18.02
CA ARG A 411 -19.37 -0.74 19.05
C ARG A 411 -18.46 -1.72 19.79
N ASP A 412 -19.04 -2.80 20.32
CA ASP A 412 -18.33 -3.69 21.23
C ASP A 412 -17.30 -4.54 20.47
N ALA A 413 -17.64 -5.00 19.26
CA ALA A 413 -16.72 -5.71 18.37
C ALA A 413 -15.56 -4.82 17.90
N PHE A 414 -15.86 -3.57 17.52
CA PHE A 414 -14.86 -2.59 17.10
C PHE A 414 -13.87 -2.28 18.23
N LEU A 415 -14.37 -1.96 19.43
CA LEU A 415 -13.53 -1.63 20.60
C LEU A 415 -12.74 -2.83 21.16
N ALA A 416 -13.13 -4.06 20.78
CA ALA A 416 -12.42 -5.29 21.10
C ALA A 416 -11.36 -5.68 20.04
N SER A 417 -11.32 -5.01 18.89
CA SER A 417 -10.30 -5.27 17.86
C SER A 417 -8.87 -4.99 18.36
N GLY A 418 -7.87 -5.66 17.78
CA GLY A 418 -6.48 -5.54 18.23
C GLY A 418 -5.93 -4.11 18.16
N PHE A 419 -6.31 -3.34 17.14
CA PHE A 419 -5.87 -1.95 17.01
C PHE A 419 -6.67 -1.02 17.94
N ALA A 420 -8.01 -1.06 17.89
CA ALA A 420 -8.84 -0.15 18.67
C ALA A 420 -8.71 -0.35 20.19
N ALA A 421 -8.41 -1.57 20.65
CA ALA A 421 -8.14 -1.86 22.06
C ALA A 421 -6.93 -1.09 22.61
N ARG A 422 -5.97 -0.71 21.75
CA ARG A 422 -4.75 0.03 22.09
C ARG A 422 -4.89 1.55 21.94
N LEU A 423 -6.06 2.05 21.52
CA LEU A 423 -6.31 3.49 21.42
C LEU A 423 -6.33 4.15 22.82
N PRO A 424 -5.97 5.44 22.92
CA PRO A 424 -6.12 6.22 24.15
C PRO A 424 -7.52 6.12 24.77
N ALA A 425 -7.59 6.15 26.10
CA ALA A 425 -8.83 5.95 26.84
C ALA A 425 -9.91 6.98 26.51
N ASP A 426 -9.52 8.24 26.25
CA ASP A 426 -10.42 9.30 25.82
C ASP A 426 -11.03 9.00 24.44
N ILE A 427 -10.21 8.54 23.49
CA ILE A 427 -10.67 8.16 22.15
C ILE A 427 -11.61 6.94 22.22
N ARG A 428 -11.23 5.90 22.99
CA ARG A 428 -12.09 4.71 23.17
C ARG A 428 -13.42 5.07 23.83
N GLY A 429 -13.41 5.92 24.86
CA GLY A 429 -14.61 6.41 25.52
C GLY A 429 -15.51 7.22 24.58
N ALA A 430 -14.91 8.08 23.74
CA ALA A 430 -15.65 8.87 22.77
C ALA A 430 -16.24 8.02 21.64
N ILE A 431 -15.54 7.00 21.15
CA ILE A 431 -16.09 6.00 20.20
C ILE A 431 -17.26 5.25 20.85
N ALA A 432 -17.15 4.86 22.12
CA ALA A 432 -18.22 4.17 22.82
C ALA A 432 -19.49 5.03 22.98
N ALA A 433 -19.31 6.35 23.16
CA ALA A 433 -20.39 7.31 23.36
C ALA A 433 -21.03 7.79 22.06
N HIS A 434 -20.25 7.95 21.00
CA HIS A 434 -20.68 8.67 19.78
C HIS A 434 -20.54 7.86 18.49
N GLY A 435 -19.87 6.71 18.54
CA GLY A 435 -19.46 5.95 17.36
C GLY A 435 -18.29 6.59 16.62
N ILE A 436 -17.99 6.05 15.44
CA ILE A 436 -16.92 6.51 14.56
C ILE A 436 -17.39 6.49 13.10
N ARG A 437 -16.97 7.48 12.29
CA ARG A 437 -17.44 7.65 10.91
C ARG A 437 -16.75 6.73 9.92
N ASN A 438 -15.53 6.29 10.21
CA ASN A 438 -14.67 5.53 9.31
C ASN A 438 -14.16 4.28 10.03
N SER A 439 -14.23 3.11 9.38
CA SER A 439 -13.75 1.86 9.99
C SER A 439 -12.24 1.82 10.18
N HIS A 440 -11.49 2.42 9.25
CA HIS A 440 -10.04 2.58 9.31
C HIS A 440 -9.69 3.95 8.75
N LEU A 441 -8.59 4.52 9.24
CA LEU A 441 -8.24 5.90 9.01
C LEU A 441 -6.82 6.10 8.48
N LEU A 442 -5.91 5.16 8.69
CA LEU A 442 -4.46 5.41 8.60
C LEU A 442 -3.77 4.37 7.75
N ALA A 443 -2.99 4.83 6.78
CA ALA A 443 -2.15 4.00 5.93
C ALA A 443 -0.97 4.81 5.39
N ILE A 444 0.19 4.19 5.24
CA ILE A 444 1.34 4.86 4.62
C ILE A 444 1.56 4.27 3.23
N ALA A 445 1.17 5.04 2.22
CA ALA A 445 1.34 4.70 0.81
C ALA A 445 2.76 5.01 0.31
N PRO A 446 3.17 4.43 -0.83
CA PRO A 446 4.45 4.77 -1.46
C PRO A 446 4.56 6.26 -1.82
N ALA A 447 3.43 6.95 -2.07
CA ALA A 447 3.38 8.36 -2.45
C ALA A 447 4.25 8.74 -3.69
N GLY A 448 4.61 7.80 -4.55
CA GLY A 448 5.61 7.98 -5.62
C GLY A 448 5.41 9.22 -6.50
N THR A 449 4.25 9.33 -7.16
CA THR A 449 3.97 10.47 -8.05
C THR A 449 3.62 11.76 -7.28
N ILE A 450 2.90 11.67 -6.15
CA ILE A 450 2.48 12.85 -5.38
C ILE A 450 3.64 13.51 -4.63
N SER A 451 4.64 12.74 -4.20
CA SER A 451 5.90 13.25 -3.66
C SER A 451 6.75 13.94 -4.73
N LEU A 452 6.75 13.41 -5.96
CA LEU A 452 7.39 14.05 -7.11
C LEU A 452 6.70 15.39 -7.46
N LEU A 453 5.36 15.41 -7.45
CA LEU A 453 4.55 16.62 -7.57
C LEU A 453 4.92 17.64 -6.48
N ALA A 454 5.15 17.18 -5.25
CA ALA A 454 5.53 18.02 -4.11
C ALA A 454 7.03 18.35 -4.05
N ASN A 455 7.62 18.66 -5.21
CA ASN A 455 9.01 19.10 -5.39
C ASN A 455 10.06 18.01 -5.11
N ASN A 456 9.74 16.76 -5.43
CA ASN A 456 10.66 15.63 -5.26
C ASN A 456 11.12 15.45 -3.80
N LEU A 457 10.15 15.51 -2.88
CA LEU A 457 10.36 15.07 -1.50
C LEU A 457 10.39 13.54 -1.41
N SER A 458 10.95 13.01 -0.33
CA SER A 458 10.99 11.59 0.01
C SER A 458 9.60 10.97 0.05
N SER A 459 9.51 9.78 -0.53
CA SER A 459 8.28 9.04 -0.75
C SER A 459 7.79 8.35 0.52
N GLY A 460 6.65 8.77 1.08
CA GLY A 460 6.08 8.13 2.25
C GLY A 460 7.04 8.21 3.45
N ILE A 461 7.47 7.04 3.93
CA ILE A 461 8.51 6.91 4.96
C ILE A 461 9.85 6.42 4.44
N GLU A 462 10.04 6.36 3.12
CA GLU A 462 11.31 5.97 2.52
C GLU A 462 12.41 6.99 2.85
N PRO A 463 13.67 6.56 3.04
CA PRO A 463 14.79 7.48 3.09
C PRO A 463 14.98 8.19 1.73
N ILE A 464 15.71 9.30 1.75
CA ILE A 464 16.07 10.02 0.52
C ILE A 464 16.91 9.09 -0.35
N PHE A 465 16.49 8.85 -1.59
CA PHE A 465 17.19 7.93 -2.49
C PHE A 465 18.63 8.39 -2.76
N ALA A 466 18.77 9.65 -3.18
CA ALA A 466 20.03 10.34 -3.40
C ALA A 466 19.80 11.86 -3.35
N ALA A 467 20.85 12.62 -3.04
CA ALA A 467 20.77 14.09 -3.06
C ALA A 467 20.36 14.63 -4.44
N GLU A 468 20.86 13.98 -5.50
CA GLU A 468 20.53 14.22 -6.90
C GLU A 468 20.47 12.89 -7.65
N ALA A 469 19.52 12.76 -8.57
CA ALA A 469 19.36 11.56 -9.38
C ALA A 469 18.87 11.91 -10.80
N GLU A 470 19.04 10.97 -11.72
CA GLU A 470 18.29 10.97 -12.97
C GLU A 470 17.02 10.15 -12.80
N ARG A 471 15.88 10.74 -13.19
CA ARG A 471 14.58 10.08 -13.12
C ARG A 471 13.94 10.03 -14.49
N ARG A 472 13.57 8.83 -14.91
CA ARG A 472 12.79 8.61 -16.13
C ARG A 472 11.31 8.83 -15.79
N VAL A 473 10.64 9.68 -16.55
CA VAL A 473 9.22 10.00 -16.40
C VAL A 473 8.51 9.70 -17.71
N LEU A 474 7.43 8.94 -17.65
CA LEU A 474 6.62 8.63 -18.82
C LEU A 474 5.80 9.88 -19.24
N GLY A 475 6.02 10.33 -20.47
CA GLY A 475 5.29 11.41 -21.13
C GLY A 475 3.94 10.96 -21.66
N THR A 476 3.12 11.94 -22.08
CA THR A 476 1.77 11.71 -22.62
C THR A 476 1.75 11.00 -23.98
N ASP A 477 2.87 11.01 -24.70
CA ASP A 477 3.09 10.31 -25.97
C ASP A 477 3.50 8.84 -25.78
N GLY A 478 3.62 8.38 -24.53
CA GLY A 478 4.11 7.04 -24.18
C GLY A 478 5.63 6.90 -24.25
N GLY A 479 6.37 7.97 -24.54
CA GLY A 479 7.82 8.02 -24.49
C GLY A 479 8.34 8.36 -23.09
N TYR A 480 9.57 7.99 -22.76
CA TYR A 480 10.21 8.39 -21.51
C TYR A 480 11.05 9.64 -21.70
N GLN A 481 10.96 10.58 -20.76
CA GLN A 481 11.83 11.73 -20.64
C GLN A 481 12.67 11.61 -19.37
N THR A 482 13.97 11.83 -19.46
CA THR A 482 14.86 11.82 -18.30
C THR A 482 14.97 13.22 -17.73
N HIS A 483 14.70 13.36 -16.44
CA HIS A 483 14.84 14.60 -15.70
C HIS A 483 15.92 14.46 -14.64
N ARG A 484 16.83 15.43 -14.55
CA ARG A 484 17.67 15.57 -13.37
C ARG A 484 16.81 16.12 -12.23
N VAL A 485 16.72 15.37 -11.15
CA VAL A 485 15.95 15.75 -9.96
C VAL A 485 16.91 15.96 -8.79
N VAL A 486 16.61 16.97 -7.98
CA VAL A 486 17.31 17.25 -6.72
C VAL A 486 16.32 16.99 -5.61
N ASP A 487 16.77 16.37 -4.52
CA ASP A 487 15.96 16.17 -3.32
C ASP A 487 15.44 17.51 -2.73
N TYR A 488 14.26 17.50 -2.10
CA TYR A 488 13.63 18.72 -1.60
C TYR A 488 14.45 19.40 -0.50
N ALA A 489 14.93 18.67 0.51
CA ALA A 489 15.75 19.23 1.57
C ALA A 489 17.05 19.84 1.00
N CYS A 490 17.66 19.18 0.02
CA CYS A 490 18.83 19.70 -0.70
C CYS A 490 18.51 20.99 -1.48
N GLN A 491 17.36 21.05 -2.17
CA GLN A 491 16.92 22.27 -2.87
C GLN A 491 16.67 23.42 -1.88
N LEU A 492 16.07 23.15 -0.72
CA LEU A 492 15.81 24.17 0.28
C LEU A 492 17.11 24.69 0.91
N TRP A 493 18.04 23.80 1.26
CA TRP A 493 19.37 24.15 1.78
C TRP A 493 20.12 25.13 0.87
N ARG A 494 20.14 24.86 -0.44
CA ARG A 494 20.76 25.73 -1.44
C ARG A 494 20.03 27.08 -1.57
N ARG A 495 18.69 27.09 -1.53
CA ARG A 495 17.90 28.33 -1.58
C ARG A 495 18.14 29.24 -0.38
N LEU A 496 18.47 28.67 0.77
CA LEU A 496 18.86 29.42 1.98
C LEU A 496 20.32 29.91 1.95
N GLY A 497 21.05 29.65 0.85
CA GLY A 497 22.41 30.16 0.64
C GLY A 497 23.52 29.29 1.21
N HIS A 498 23.21 28.08 1.67
CA HIS A 498 24.22 27.14 2.15
C HIS A 498 24.93 26.40 1.01
N SER A 499 26.17 25.99 1.24
CA SER A 499 26.96 25.16 0.32
C SER A 499 26.95 23.69 0.74
N GLY A 500 27.27 22.79 -0.20
CA GLY A 500 27.29 21.35 0.05
C GLY A 500 25.90 20.73 0.27
N ALA A 501 25.88 19.53 0.83
CA ALA A 501 24.67 18.85 1.28
C ALA A 501 24.43 19.13 2.77
N PRO A 502 23.17 19.10 3.26
CA PRO A 502 22.88 19.11 4.69
C PRO A 502 23.63 17.98 5.41
N SER A 503 24.15 18.24 6.61
CA SER A 503 24.96 17.25 7.34
C SER A 503 24.18 16.00 7.75
N ALA A 504 22.88 16.14 8.00
CA ALA A 504 21.98 15.05 8.38
C ALA A 504 21.46 14.23 7.18
N LEU A 505 21.89 14.57 5.95
CA LEU A 505 21.47 13.85 4.76
C LEU A 505 22.11 12.46 4.72
N VAL A 506 21.27 11.43 4.83
CA VAL A 506 21.64 10.03 4.64
C VAL A 506 20.88 9.48 3.43
N GLU A 507 21.61 9.03 2.41
CA GLU A 507 21.02 8.41 1.22
C GLU A 507 20.59 6.96 1.52
N ALA A 508 19.57 6.48 0.81
CA ALA A 508 18.96 5.16 1.04
C ALA A 508 19.98 4.00 1.05
N ARG A 509 21.02 4.07 0.21
CA ARG A 509 22.08 3.05 0.14
C ARG A 509 23.03 3.03 1.35
N GLN A 510 23.03 4.10 2.14
CA GLN A 510 23.86 4.27 3.33
C GLN A 510 23.10 3.85 4.60
N VAL A 511 21.78 3.73 4.52
CA VAL A 511 20.94 3.31 5.65
C VAL A 511 21.10 1.81 5.86
N ASP A 512 21.34 1.42 7.12
CA ASP A 512 21.37 0.00 7.49
C ASP A 512 20.00 -0.66 7.22
N PRO A 513 19.96 -1.86 6.59
CA PRO A 513 18.72 -2.58 6.31
C PRO A 513 17.81 -2.79 7.53
N LEU A 514 18.39 -3.00 8.72
CA LEU A 514 17.63 -3.12 9.94
C LEU A 514 17.06 -1.76 10.38
N ALA A 515 17.76 -0.65 10.15
CA ALA A 515 17.25 0.69 10.46
C ALA A 515 15.99 1.03 9.63
N HIS A 516 15.92 0.60 8.37
CA HIS A 516 14.69 0.70 7.57
C HIS A 516 13.51 -0.02 8.24
N LEU A 517 13.75 -1.24 8.73
CA LEU A 517 12.74 -2.08 9.37
C LEU A 517 12.31 -1.51 10.72
N GLN A 518 13.27 -0.99 11.50
CA GLN A 518 13.01 -0.33 12.78
C GLN A 518 12.21 0.95 12.61
N MET A 519 12.44 1.72 11.53
CA MET A 519 11.60 2.89 11.23
C MET A 519 10.15 2.46 10.95
N GLN A 520 9.94 1.44 10.11
CA GLN A 520 8.59 0.89 9.87
C GLN A 520 7.93 0.43 11.17
N ALA A 521 8.67 -0.30 12.01
CA ALA A 521 8.19 -0.79 13.31
C ALA A 521 7.87 0.33 14.30
N ALA A 522 8.57 1.47 14.25
CA ALA A 522 8.28 2.62 15.10
C ALA A 522 6.92 3.28 14.76
N LEU A 523 6.50 3.25 13.48
CA LEU A 523 5.23 3.85 13.06
C LEU A 523 4.07 2.85 13.03
N GLN A 524 4.29 1.57 12.73
CA GLN A 524 3.25 0.55 12.55
C GLN A 524 2.21 0.47 13.68
N PRO A 525 2.56 0.63 14.99
CA PRO A 525 1.58 0.61 16.07
C PRO A 525 0.48 1.67 15.99
N PHE A 526 0.71 2.73 15.20
CA PHE A 526 -0.20 3.85 14.99
C PHE A 526 -0.93 3.79 13.63
N VAL A 527 -0.80 2.68 12.87
CA VAL A 527 -1.42 2.50 11.55
C VAL A 527 -2.40 1.32 11.57
N ASP A 528 -3.69 1.60 11.39
CA ASP A 528 -4.76 0.59 11.42
C ASP A 528 -4.86 -0.23 10.12
N ASN A 529 -4.53 0.34 8.96
CA ASN A 529 -4.28 -0.43 7.73
C ASN A 529 -2.84 -1.01 7.74
N ALA A 530 -1.97 -0.67 6.79
CA ALA A 530 -0.57 -1.09 6.79
C ALA A 530 0.37 0.00 6.21
N ILE A 531 1.64 -0.35 6.06
CA ILE A 531 2.70 0.55 5.61
C ILE A 531 3.36 -0.08 4.38
N SER A 532 3.41 0.65 3.27
CA SER A 532 4.31 0.31 2.17
C SER A 532 5.72 0.73 2.55
N LYS A 533 6.63 -0.24 2.62
CA LYS A 533 8.04 -0.01 2.93
C LYS A 533 8.90 -0.97 2.13
N THR A 534 9.90 -0.42 1.44
CA THR A 534 10.96 -1.20 0.79
C THR A 534 12.18 -1.24 1.69
N ILE A 535 12.63 -2.42 2.10
CA ILE A 535 13.91 -2.59 2.79
C ILE A 535 14.98 -2.76 1.70
N ASN A 536 15.76 -1.72 1.45
CA ASN A 536 16.80 -1.77 0.42
C ASN A 536 18.04 -2.47 0.97
N VAL A 537 18.62 -3.37 0.18
CA VAL A 537 19.90 -4.04 0.50
C VAL A 537 20.85 -3.96 -0.68
N ALA A 538 22.15 -4.05 -0.41
CA ALA A 538 23.18 -4.08 -1.45
C ALA A 538 23.08 -5.35 -2.32
N ALA A 539 23.59 -5.28 -3.55
CA ALA A 539 23.59 -6.43 -4.47
C ALA A 539 24.42 -7.62 -3.94
N ASP A 540 25.41 -7.40 -3.10
CA ASP A 540 26.24 -8.42 -2.45
C ASP A 540 25.81 -8.74 -1.01
N TYR A 541 24.64 -8.26 -0.58
CA TYR A 541 24.16 -8.43 0.80
C TYR A 541 24.00 -9.91 1.15
N PRO A 542 24.61 -10.42 2.25
CA PRO A 542 24.58 -11.86 2.55
C PRO A 542 23.17 -12.42 2.74
N PHE A 543 22.89 -13.56 2.12
CA PHE A 543 21.58 -14.22 2.19
C PHE A 543 21.11 -14.48 3.63
N GLU A 544 21.99 -14.92 4.54
CA GLU A 544 21.58 -15.17 5.93
C GLU A 544 21.12 -13.90 6.65
N ARG A 545 21.75 -12.76 6.37
CA ARG A 545 21.30 -11.45 6.91
C ARG A 545 20.00 -11.00 6.25
N PHE A 546 19.82 -11.29 4.96
CA PHE A 546 18.57 -11.03 4.25
C PHE A 546 17.42 -11.85 4.87
N ALA A 547 17.63 -13.14 5.09
CA ALA A 547 16.66 -14.04 5.70
C ALA A 547 16.28 -13.57 7.12
N ASP A 548 17.26 -13.07 7.88
CA ASP A 548 17.04 -12.56 9.21
C ASP A 548 16.12 -11.33 9.25
N LEU A 549 16.11 -10.48 8.21
CA LEU A 549 15.19 -9.33 8.13
C LEU A 549 13.72 -9.75 8.20
N TYR A 550 13.34 -10.84 7.53
CA TYR A 550 11.97 -11.36 7.58
C TYR A 550 11.60 -11.94 8.94
N ARG A 551 12.56 -12.62 9.60
CA ARG A 551 12.37 -13.11 10.97
C ARG A 551 12.17 -11.93 11.95
N GLN A 552 12.99 -10.88 11.81
CA GLN A 552 12.86 -9.67 12.61
C GLN A 552 11.54 -8.94 12.31
N ALA A 553 11.10 -8.89 11.05
CA ALA A 553 9.82 -8.28 10.67
C ALA A 553 8.64 -8.95 11.38
N HIS A 554 8.62 -10.29 11.42
CA HIS A 554 7.61 -11.05 12.16
C HIS A 554 7.68 -10.77 13.67
N ALA A 555 8.88 -10.80 14.24
CA ALA A 555 9.08 -10.54 15.67
C ALA A 555 8.69 -9.12 16.11
N LEU A 556 8.82 -8.13 15.21
CA LEU A 556 8.40 -6.75 15.41
C LEU A 556 6.89 -6.55 15.24
N GLY A 557 6.12 -7.59 14.89
CA GLY A 557 4.67 -7.51 14.71
C GLY A 557 4.24 -6.71 13.48
N LEU A 558 5.11 -6.63 12.46
CA LEU A 558 4.78 -5.97 11.20
C LEU A 558 3.70 -6.74 10.44
N LYS A 559 2.95 -6.03 9.59
CA LYS A 559 1.87 -6.63 8.77
C LYS A 559 2.39 -7.27 7.48
N GLY A 560 3.56 -6.86 7.00
CA GLY A 560 4.24 -7.44 5.85
C GLY A 560 5.69 -7.00 5.75
N CYS A 561 6.44 -7.62 4.85
CA CYS A 561 7.85 -7.33 4.60
C CYS A 561 8.19 -7.48 3.12
N THR A 562 8.83 -6.45 2.57
CA THR A 562 9.35 -6.42 1.20
C THR A 562 10.80 -5.96 1.25
N VAL A 563 11.72 -6.82 0.83
CA VAL A 563 13.14 -6.51 0.75
C VAL A 563 13.52 -6.42 -0.73
N PHE A 564 14.09 -5.28 -1.14
CA PHE A 564 14.57 -5.08 -2.49
C PHE A 564 16.08 -5.20 -2.54
N ARG A 565 16.55 -6.17 -3.32
CA ARG A 565 17.95 -6.34 -3.69
C ARG A 565 18.09 -6.05 -5.19
N PRO A 566 18.92 -5.07 -5.60
CA PRO A 566 19.20 -4.82 -7.01
C PRO A 566 19.63 -6.10 -7.72
N ASN A 567 18.97 -6.44 -8.83
CA ASN A 567 19.25 -7.64 -9.60
C ASN A 567 18.95 -7.42 -11.10
N PRO A 568 19.52 -8.27 -11.99
CA PRO A 568 19.34 -8.14 -13.45
C PRO A 568 17.90 -8.32 -13.93
N VAL A 569 17.02 -8.93 -13.12
CA VAL A 569 15.63 -9.23 -13.48
C VAL A 569 14.72 -8.02 -13.27
N THR A 570 14.90 -7.27 -12.18
CA THR A 570 13.97 -6.20 -11.77
C THR A 570 14.35 -4.79 -12.25
N GLY A 571 15.60 -4.55 -12.69
CA GLY A 571 16.06 -3.23 -13.13
C GLY A 571 16.06 -2.16 -12.02
N ALA A 572 16.21 -0.87 -12.40
CA ALA A 572 16.17 0.28 -11.49
C ALA A 572 15.54 1.53 -12.15
N ILE A 573 14.57 2.17 -11.49
CA ILE A 573 13.85 3.38 -11.98
C ILE A 573 14.65 4.66 -11.72
N LEU A 574 15.43 4.66 -10.64
CA LEU A 574 16.34 5.74 -10.27
C LEU A 574 17.76 5.25 -10.42
N SER A 575 18.57 6.01 -11.15
CA SER A 575 20.00 5.77 -11.28
C SER A 575 20.76 7.01 -10.84
N GLN A 576 21.93 6.80 -10.23
CA GLN A 576 22.88 7.89 -10.09
C GLN A 576 23.42 8.27 -11.47
N PRO A 577 23.73 9.56 -11.70
CA PRO A 577 24.45 9.95 -12.90
C PRO A 577 25.79 9.21 -12.95
N PRO A 578 26.19 8.65 -14.10
CA PRO A 578 27.44 7.89 -14.19
C PRO A 578 28.64 8.78 -13.84
N PRO A 579 29.63 8.26 -13.10
CA PRO A 579 30.94 8.90 -13.03
C PRO A 579 31.56 8.76 -14.43
N ASP A 580 31.74 9.87 -15.13
CA ASP A 580 32.36 9.95 -16.47
C ASP A 580 31.59 9.31 -17.64
N GLY A 581 30.35 9.77 -17.90
CA GLY A 581 29.76 9.77 -19.26
C GLY A 581 29.49 8.41 -19.94
N GLU A 582 29.80 7.28 -19.33
CA GLU A 582 29.47 5.95 -19.86
C GLU A 582 28.05 5.54 -19.45
N GLN A 583 27.15 5.52 -20.43
CA GLN A 583 25.80 4.97 -20.28
C GLN A 583 25.88 3.44 -20.16
N VAL A 584 25.63 2.91 -18.97
CA VAL A 584 25.36 1.48 -18.80
C VAL A 584 23.95 1.19 -19.30
N HIS A 585 23.86 0.62 -20.50
CA HIS A 585 22.62 0.05 -21.05
C HIS A 585 22.20 -1.19 -20.24
N CYS A 586 21.54 -0.98 -19.10
CA CYS A 586 20.76 -2.04 -18.46
C CYS A 586 19.30 -1.92 -18.89
N CYS A 587 18.83 -2.91 -19.66
CA CYS A 587 17.44 -3.10 -20.03
C CYS A 587 16.60 -3.40 -18.78
N GLY A 588 16.10 -2.35 -18.10
CA GLY A 588 15.20 -2.48 -16.96
C GLY A 588 13.77 -2.81 -17.38
N LEU A 589 13.25 -3.96 -16.95
CA LEU A 589 11.81 -4.20 -16.83
C LEU A 589 11.32 -3.47 -15.57
N GLU A 590 11.07 -2.17 -15.70
CA GLU A 590 10.74 -1.30 -14.57
C GLU A 590 9.26 -1.45 -14.15
N ARG A 591 9.06 -1.92 -12.92
CA ARG A 591 7.79 -1.82 -12.19
C ARG A 591 7.80 -0.58 -11.32
N GLU A 592 7.30 0.53 -11.85
CA GLU A 592 6.68 1.49 -10.96
C GLU A 592 5.35 0.87 -10.49
N ALA A 593 5.20 0.73 -9.17
CA ALA A 593 3.88 0.68 -8.57
C ALA A 593 3.35 2.12 -8.59
N ASP A 594 2.92 2.58 -9.76
CA ASP A 594 2.52 3.96 -10.04
C ASP A 594 1.01 4.12 -10.09
#